data_AF-A0A803KQI3-F1
#
_entry.id   AF-A0A803KQI3-F1
#
_cell.length_a   1.000
_cell.length_b   1.000
_cell.length_c   1.000
_cell.angle_alpha   90.00
_cell.angle_beta   90.00
_cell.angle_gamma   90.00
#
_symmetry.space_group_name_H-M   'P 1'
#
loop_
_entity.id
_entity.type
_entity.pdbx_description
1 polymer ?
#
loop_
_entity_poly.entity_id
_entity_poly.type
_entity_poly.pdbx_seq_one_letter_code
_entity_poly.pdbx_strand_id
1 'polypeptide(L)'
;MEDGIHQLAKSIRKRFAELPPLSSKCCIYRVPRTLRNVNLSAYKSCLISIGPLNYGAKRLQGLQEQKLRYLQNFLRRNERKSLKDYLKAIKEWENDVRECYMESINLSSDEFVEMLLLDGCFIIEFFLSWYWETLDENDRIFGKPSLEHVIRRDLLLIENQLPFFVLENLYGLVFDGEDEDDESFESSIPFIDLTSEVIIGRRELPKKFKKREILHFVDFLRTHLLPKELRDPNNVPSRDDACWEFPPGVGDLHDAGVKFAVNKSDSMLDIEFKDGVLYIPKLEVEDHTESILLNLSAFEQCHYHSDSYVVDYVLLMDVLITTLKDVNLLLSSGIITNALGNNDEVAHLFNTICRETNYEAHNFYYTKICRRLVAHSKTPWNRWKATLRHDYFNNPWTIISVIAAVVLLILTVIQTACTVIAFRRL
;
A
#
# COMPACT_ATOMS: atom_id res chain seq x y z
N MET A 1 6.56 2.91 55.40
CA MET A 1 5.70 2.84 54.21
C MET A 1 5.67 4.17 53.46
N GLU A 2 5.46 5.30 54.15
CA GLU A 2 5.56 6.66 53.58
C GLU A 2 6.91 6.98 52.92
N ASP A 3 8.03 6.57 53.53
CA ASP A 3 9.37 6.84 52.98
C ASP A 3 9.61 6.16 51.62
N GLY A 4 9.08 4.94 51.43
CA GLY A 4 9.14 4.22 50.16
C GLY A 4 8.32 4.89 49.05
N ILE A 5 7.15 5.44 49.40
CA ILE A 5 6.30 6.20 48.45
C ILE A 5 6.99 7.50 48.04
N HIS A 6 7.66 8.18 48.98
CA HIS A 6 8.39 9.42 48.71
C HIS A 6 9.57 9.20 47.74
N GLN A 7 10.36 8.13 47.95
CA GLN A 7 11.45 7.78 47.03
C GLN A 7 10.94 7.40 45.63
N LEU A 8 9.83 6.65 45.55
CA LEU A 8 9.21 6.30 44.27
C LEU A 8 8.74 7.57 43.53
N ALA A 9 8.10 8.50 44.22
CA ALA A 9 7.67 9.77 43.63
C ALA A 9 8.85 10.62 43.11
N LYS A 10 9.96 10.68 43.86
CA LYS A 10 11.18 11.37 43.43
C LYS A 10 11.78 10.73 42.17
N SER A 11 11.82 9.40 42.12
CA SER A 11 12.28 8.64 40.95
C SER A 11 11.41 8.90 39.72
N ILE A 12 10.07 8.89 39.87
CA ILE A 12 9.14 9.18 38.77
C ILE A 12 9.29 10.62 38.27
N ARG A 13 9.41 11.61 39.18
CA ARG A 13 9.62 13.02 38.79
C ARG A 13 10.93 13.23 38.05
N LYS A 14 12.00 12.53 38.46
CA LYS A 14 13.27 12.55 37.73
C LYS A 14 13.08 12.01 36.31
N ARG A 15 12.40 10.87 36.15
CA ARG A 15 12.07 10.32 34.84
C ARG A 15 11.23 11.26 33.99
N PHE A 16 10.27 11.99 34.58
CA PHE A 16 9.48 13.00 33.86
C PHE A 16 10.33 14.16 33.34
N ALA A 17 11.28 14.64 34.15
CA ALA A 17 12.20 15.69 33.74
C ALA A 17 13.20 15.24 32.65
N GLU A 18 13.45 13.93 32.56
CA GLU A 18 14.31 13.29 31.56
C GLU A 18 13.54 12.80 30.33
N LEU A 19 12.20 12.97 30.27
CA LEU A 19 11.43 12.60 29.09
C LEU A 19 11.83 13.49 27.92
N PRO A 20 12.19 12.92 26.75
CA PRO A 20 12.39 13.71 25.56
C PRO A 20 11.06 14.39 25.18
N PRO A 21 11.10 15.62 24.62
CA PRO A 21 9.90 16.25 24.09
C PRO A 21 9.31 15.39 22.96
N LEU A 22 7.99 15.44 22.81
CA LEU A 22 7.32 14.80 21.66
C LEU A 22 7.78 15.51 20.37
N SER A 23 8.43 14.76 19.49
CA SER A 23 8.86 15.26 18.18
C SER A 23 7.67 15.32 17.23
N SER A 24 7.49 16.48 16.60
CA SER A 24 6.56 16.66 15.48
C SER A 24 7.08 16.05 14.17
N LYS A 25 8.36 15.66 14.11
CA LYS A 25 9.02 15.04 12.94
C LYS A 25 8.89 13.51 12.92
N CYS A 26 8.34 12.92 13.98
CA CYS A 26 8.21 11.47 14.13
C CYS A 26 7.36 10.87 12.99
N CYS A 27 7.97 10.02 12.19
CA CYS A 27 7.34 9.37 11.03
C CYS A 27 7.78 7.91 10.81
N ILE A 28 8.79 7.41 11.52
CA ILE A 28 9.28 6.03 11.39
C ILE A 28 8.93 5.23 12.63
N TYR A 29 8.23 4.12 12.43
CA TYR A 29 7.60 3.32 13.49
C TYR A 29 8.06 1.86 13.44
N ARG A 30 8.07 1.20 14.60
CA ARG A 30 7.96 -0.25 14.64
C ARG A 30 6.51 -0.67 14.43
N VAL A 31 6.34 -1.76 13.67
CA VAL A 31 5.08 -2.46 13.49
C VAL A 31 4.56 -2.91 14.86
N PRO A 32 3.33 -2.54 15.22
CA PRO A 32 2.66 -3.06 16.41
C PRO A 32 2.73 -4.59 16.51
N ARG A 33 2.97 -5.12 17.72
CA ARG A 33 3.16 -6.57 17.93
C ARG A 33 1.96 -7.39 17.48
N THR A 34 0.75 -6.87 17.62
CA THR A 34 -0.48 -7.51 17.17
C THR A 34 -0.46 -7.76 15.66
N LEU A 35 -0.20 -6.71 14.86
CA LEU A 35 -0.05 -6.81 13.41
C LEU A 35 1.12 -7.73 13.01
N ARG A 36 2.26 -7.59 13.69
CA ARG A 36 3.46 -8.39 13.40
C ARG A 36 3.23 -9.89 13.61
N ASN A 37 2.44 -10.27 14.61
CA ASN A 37 2.16 -11.68 14.93
C ASN A 37 1.23 -12.36 13.91
N VAL A 38 0.46 -11.59 13.15
CA VAL A 38 -0.38 -12.12 12.06
C VAL A 38 0.49 -12.65 10.92
N ASN A 39 1.49 -11.87 10.49
CA ASN A 39 2.41 -12.26 9.41
C ASN A 39 3.81 -11.67 9.66
N LEU A 40 4.65 -12.42 10.36
CA LEU A 40 6.01 -11.97 10.70
C LEU A 40 6.88 -11.76 9.45
N SER A 41 6.73 -12.61 8.44
CA SER A 41 7.52 -12.55 7.19
C SER A 41 7.28 -11.25 6.43
N ALA A 42 6.06 -10.71 6.44
CA ALA A 42 5.68 -9.48 5.74
C ALA A 42 6.45 -8.24 6.20
N TYR A 43 6.96 -8.22 7.44
CA TYR A 43 7.65 -7.06 8.02
C TYR A 43 9.16 -7.26 8.18
N LYS A 44 9.67 -8.45 7.87
CA LYS A 44 11.05 -8.83 8.12
C LYS A 44 11.89 -8.58 6.86
N SER A 45 12.86 -7.65 6.90
CA SER A 45 13.79 -7.42 5.77
C SER A 45 14.50 -8.71 5.38
N CYS A 46 14.76 -8.97 4.11
CA CYS A 46 15.33 -10.25 3.66
C CYS A 46 16.84 -10.15 3.39
N LEU A 47 17.27 -9.06 2.74
CA LEU A 47 18.61 -8.93 2.19
C LEU A 47 19.37 -7.75 2.79
N ILE A 48 18.69 -6.63 3.06
CA ILE A 48 19.35 -5.41 3.54
C ILE A 48 18.65 -4.77 4.73
N SER A 49 19.46 -4.32 5.68
CA SER A 49 19.02 -3.43 6.77
C SER A 49 19.23 -2.00 6.33
N ILE A 50 18.23 -1.15 6.48
CA ILE A 50 18.29 0.29 6.29
C ILE A 50 17.77 0.95 7.55
N GLY A 51 18.53 1.91 8.06
CA GLY A 51 18.17 2.63 9.27
C GLY A 51 18.46 1.85 10.56
N PRO A 52 18.21 2.50 11.71
CA PRO A 52 18.61 2.02 13.03
C PRO A 52 17.74 0.88 13.56
N LEU A 53 16.48 0.74 13.12
CA LEU A 53 15.53 -0.23 13.70
C LEU A 53 15.88 -1.69 13.41
N ASN A 54 16.63 -1.93 12.34
CA ASN A 54 17.17 -3.24 11.94
C ASN A 54 18.71 -3.31 12.00
N TYR A 55 19.37 -2.25 12.48
CA TYR A 55 20.83 -2.14 12.51
C TYR A 55 21.48 -3.28 13.31
N GLY A 56 22.59 -3.80 12.79
CA GLY A 56 23.35 -4.88 13.44
C GLY A 56 22.70 -6.27 13.36
N ALA A 57 21.59 -6.44 12.65
CA ALA A 57 20.97 -7.75 12.47
C ALA A 57 21.94 -8.73 11.76
N LYS A 58 22.45 -9.73 12.49
CA LYS A 58 23.46 -10.70 12.02
C LYS A 58 23.15 -11.31 10.65
N ARG A 59 21.87 -11.61 10.41
CA ARG A 59 21.38 -12.21 9.15
C ARG A 59 21.54 -11.31 7.91
N LEU A 60 21.71 -10.00 8.09
CA LEU A 60 21.81 -8.98 7.03
C LEU A 60 23.25 -8.45 6.88
N GLN A 61 24.24 -9.13 7.48
CA GLN A 61 25.65 -8.71 7.41
C GLN A 61 26.28 -8.96 6.03
N GLY A 62 25.74 -9.90 5.25
CA GLY A 62 26.31 -10.32 3.96
C GLY A 62 26.42 -9.20 2.91
N LEU A 63 25.64 -8.13 3.03
CA LEU A 63 25.69 -6.98 2.12
C LEU A 63 26.36 -5.73 2.69
N GLN A 64 26.92 -5.76 3.90
CA GLN A 64 27.60 -4.59 4.45
C GLN A 64 28.84 -4.21 3.64
N GLU A 65 29.57 -5.20 3.12
CA GLU A 65 30.69 -4.97 2.20
C GLU A 65 30.22 -4.26 0.90
N GLN A 66 29.02 -4.60 0.41
CA GLN A 66 28.48 -3.96 -0.78
C GLN A 66 28.12 -2.49 -0.53
N LYS A 67 27.61 -2.14 0.66
CA LYS A 67 27.39 -0.73 1.03
C LYS A 67 28.70 0.07 1.01
N LEU A 68 29.80 -0.50 1.47
CA LEU A 68 31.11 0.15 1.40
C LEU A 68 31.58 0.36 -0.05
N ARG A 69 31.30 -0.60 -0.94
CA ARG A 69 31.59 -0.45 -2.39
C ARG A 69 30.75 0.66 -3.00
N TYR A 70 29.46 0.75 -2.66
CA TYR A 70 28.59 1.84 -3.12
C TYR A 70 29.03 3.18 -2.53
N LEU A 71 29.46 3.24 -1.27
CA LEU A 71 30.07 4.46 -0.72
C LEU A 71 31.33 4.87 -1.52
N GLN A 72 32.19 3.93 -1.90
CA GLN A 72 33.35 4.24 -2.75
C GLN A 72 32.93 4.83 -4.10
N ASN A 73 31.91 4.26 -4.74
CA ASN A 73 31.38 4.77 -6.01
C ASN A 73 30.78 6.18 -5.83
N PHE A 74 29.98 6.37 -4.80
CA PHE A 74 29.36 7.65 -4.46
C PHE A 74 30.39 8.76 -4.23
N LEU A 75 31.44 8.48 -3.46
CA LEU A 75 32.51 9.46 -3.19
C LEU A 75 33.29 9.84 -4.47
N ARG A 76 33.43 8.93 -5.43
CA ARG A 76 34.09 9.22 -6.72
C ARG A 76 33.28 10.17 -7.61
N ARG A 77 31.97 10.29 -7.39
CA ARG A 77 31.12 11.23 -8.15
C ARG A 77 31.39 12.69 -7.82
N ASN A 78 31.97 12.98 -6.65
CA ASN A 78 32.37 14.33 -6.28
C ASN A 78 33.72 14.33 -5.55
N GLU A 79 34.81 14.29 -6.34
CA GLU A 79 36.19 14.29 -5.84
C GLU A 79 36.58 15.57 -5.08
N ARG A 80 35.76 16.64 -5.16
CA ARG A 80 35.98 17.90 -4.43
C ARG A 80 35.69 17.77 -2.94
N LYS A 81 34.82 16.84 -2.53
CA LYS A 81 34.43 16.61 -1.13
C LYS A 81 35.11 15.35 -0.60
N SER A 82 35.74 15.47 0.55
CA SER A 82 36.31 14.33 1.27
C SER A 82 35.23 13.57 2.06
N LEU A 83 35.50 12.32 2.43
CA LEU A 83 34.63 11.55 3.34
C LEU A 83 34.27 12.33 4.62
N LYS A 84 35.20 13.14 5.13
CA LYS A 84 35.00 13.95 6.33
C LYS A 84 33.92 15.03 6.13
N ASP A 85 33.78 15.56 4.92
CA ASP A 85 32.78 16.58 4.61
C ASP A 85 31.37 15.98 4.64
N TYR A 86 31.19 14.77 4.10
CA TYR A 86 29.92 14.03 4.21
C TYR A 86 29.57 13.68 5.66
N LEU A 87 30.54 13.18 6.43
CA LEU A 87 30.32 12.86 7.85
C LEU A 87 29.94 14.11 8.66
N LYS A 88 30.55 15.26 8.36
CA LYS A 88 30.20 16.54 9.00
C LYS A 88 28.77 16.97 8.65
N ALA A 89 28.39 16.91 7.38
CA ALA A 89 27.04 17.26 6.94
C ALA A 89 25.97 16.39 7.64
N ILE A 90 26.17 15.07 7.68
CA ILE A 90 25.25 14.15 8.36
C ILE A 90 25.19 14.45 9.88
N LYS A 91 26.31 14.82 10.50
CA LYS A 91 26.35 15.20 11.92
C LYS A 91 25.44 16.39 12.24
N GLU A 92 25.32 17.33 11.30
CA GLU A 92 24.44 18.49 11.45
C GLU A 92 22.95 18.08 11.43
N TRP A 93 22.60 17.00 10.73
CA TRP A 93 21.23 16.49 10.63
C TRP A 93 20.89 15.44 11.70
N GLU A 94 21.87 14.92 12.45
CA GLU A 94 21.71 13.76 13.33
C GLU A 94 20.50 13.88 14.27
N ASN A 95 20.34 15.03 14.94
CA ASN A 95 19.24 15.24 15.88
C ASN A 95 17.88 15.18 15.18
N ASP A 96 17.76 15.84 14.03
CA ASP A 96 16.53 15.84 13.23
C ASP A 96 16.17 14.44 12.75
N VAL A 97 17.17 13.66 12.33
CA VAL A 97 16.98 12.28 11.89
C VAL A 97 16.57 11.38 13.05
N ARG A 98 17.18 11.54 14.24
CA ARG A 98 16.77 10.78 15.45
C ARG A 98 15.35 11.11 15.86
N GLU A 99 14.93 12.37 15.72
CA GLU A 99 13.57 12.84 15.99
C GLU A 99 12.51 12.27 15.05
N CYS A 100 12.90 11.68 13.91
CA CYS A 100 11.99 10.98 13.00
C CYS A 100 11.57 9.59 13.50
N TYR A 101 12.28 8.99 14.45
CA TYR A 101 11.96 7.65 14.96
C TYR A 101 11.11 7.73 16.23
N MET A 102 10.07 6.90 16.32
CA MET A 102 9.23 6.83 17.53
C MET A 102 9.99 6.32 18.76
N GLU A 103 10.96 5.42 18.56
CA GLU A 103 11.76 4.83 19.63
C GLU A 103 13.10 5.54 19.77
N SER A 104 13.60 5.64 21.00
CA SER A 104 14.97 6.12 21.25
C SER A 104 15.99 5.19 20.60
N ILE A 105 16.85 5.76 19.76
CA ILE A 105 17.90 5.01 19.06
C ILE A 105 19.14 4.87 19.93
N ASN A 106 19.41 3.64 20.37
CA ASN A 106 20.56 3.27 21.22
C ASN A 106 21.84 3.03 20.39
N LEU A 107 22.17 3.96 19.49
CA LEU A 107 23.45 3.99 18.77
C LEU A 107 24.24 5.21 19.22
N SER A 108 25.55 5.04 19.38
CA SER A 108 26.43 6.19 19.56
C SER A 108 26.30 7.13 18.37
N SER A 109 26.69 8.38 18.58
CA SER A 109 26.62 9.41 17.55
C SER A 109 27.50 9.10 16.34
N ASP A 110 28.58 8.33 16.52
CA ASP A 110 29.44 7.93 15.40
C ASP A 110 28.87 6.72 14.64
N GLU A 111 28.37 5.70 15.36
CA GLU A 111 27.69 4.55 14.73
C GLU A 111 26.46 4.98 13.93
N PHE A 112 25.70 5.95 14.45
CA PHE A 112 24.49 6.44 13.79
C PHE A 112 24.82 7.20 12.50
N VAL A 113 25.83 8.08 12.54
CA VAL A 113 26.27 8.85 11.36
C VAL A 113 26.87 7.94 10.30
N GLU A 114 27.69 6.96 10.69
CA GLU A 114 28.23 5.95 9.78
C GLU A 114 27.11 5.16 9.10
N MET A 115 26.11 4.73 9.88
CA MET A 115 24.93 4.03 9.35
C MET A 115 24.17 4.89 8.33
N LEU A 116 23.88 6.16 8.64
CA LEU A 116 23.18 7.06 7.71
C LEU A 116 23.96 7.24 6.40
N LEU A 117 25.28 7.37 6.48
CA LEU A 117 26.13 7.50 5.30
C LEU A 117 26.07 6.23 4.44
N LEU A 118 26.34 5.07 5.03
CA LEU A 118 26.38 3.81 4.29
C LEU A 118 25.04 3.44 3.69
N ASP A 119 23.96 3.62 4.44
CA ASP A 119 22.60 3.27 4.03
C ASP A 119 22.08 4.24 2.97
N GLY A 120 22.33 5.55 3.16
CA GLY A 120 21.95 6.59 2.21
C GLY A 120 22.69 6.46 0.87
N CYS A 121 24.03 6.34 0.90
CA CYS A 121 24.82 6.12 -0.30
C CYS A 121 24.46 4.81 -0.99
N PHE A 122 24.15 3.75 -0.22
CA PHE A 122 23.68 2.50 -0.80
C PHE A 122 22.41 2.70 -1.64
N ILE A 123 21.43 3.38 -1.08
CA ILE A 123 20.14 3.65 -1.74
C ILE A 123 20.35 4.49 -3.01
N ILE A 124 21.12 5.58 -2.89
CA ILE A 124 21.34 6.51 -4.00
C ILE A 124 22.08 5.82 -5.15
N GLU A 125 23.16 5.09 -4.89
CA GLU A 125 23.87 4.35 -5.94
C GLU A 125 23.01 3.24 -6.54
N PHE A 126 22.21 2.52 -5.74
CA PHE A 126 21.27 1.54 -6.27
C PHE A 126 20.28 2.19 -7.25
N PHE A 127 19.78 3.38 -6.95
CA PHE A 127 18.83 4.10 -7.80
C PHE A 127 19.49 4.66 -9.06
N LEU A 128 20.71 5.18 -8.94
CA LEU A 128 21.49 5.64 -10.09
C LEU A 128 21.82 4.49 -11.05
N SER A 129 22.26 3.34 -10.52
CA SER A 129 22.50 2.16 -11.34
C SER A 129 21.24 1.70 -12.06
N TRP A 130 20.10 1.71 -11.37
CA TRP A 130 18.80 1.40 -11.97
C TRP A 130 18.41 2.34 -13.09
N TYR A 131 18.54 3.64 -12.87
CA TYR A 131 18.14 4.65 -13.85
C TYR A 131 18.99 4.62 -15.11
N TRP A 132 20.31 4.54 -14.93
CA TRP A 132 21.28 4.60 -16.03
C TRP A 132 21.58 3.24 -16.67
N GLU A 133 21.01 2.16 -16.11
CA GLU A 133 21.28 0.78 -16.52
C GLU A 133 22.79 0.47 -16.52
N THR A 134 23.56 1.08 -15.60
CA THR A 134 25.02 0.91 -15.53
C THR A 134 25.37 -0.46 -14.96
N LEU A 135 25.65 -1.41 -15.84
CA LEU A 135 26.15 -2.73 -15.46
C LEU A 135 27.66 -2.66 -15.16
N ASP A 136 28.03 -2.70 -13.88
CA ASP A 136 29.39 -3.04 -13.45
C ASP A 136 29.46 -4.56 -13.27
N GLU A 137 30.34 -5.25 -14.00
CA GLU A 137 30.54 -6.70 -13.88
C GLU A 137 30.90 -7.14 -12.45
N ASN A 138 31.42 -6.22 -11.62
CA ASN A 138 31.74 -6.46 -10.23
C ASN A 138 30.58 -6.16 -9.26
N ASP A 139 29.45 -5.65 -9.76
CA ASP A 139 28.27 -5.40 -8.94
C ASP A 139 27.65 -6.73 -8.49
N ARG A 140 27.47 -6.85 -7.17
CA ARG A 140 26.91 -8.06 -6.57
C ARG A 140 25.39 -8.07 -6.57
N ILE A 141 24.76 -6.93 -6.83
CA ILE A 141 23.32 -6.67 -6.71
C ILE A 141 22.73 -6.29 -8.07
N PHE A 142 23.20 -5.19 -8.67
CA PHE A 142 22.61 -4.65 -9.88
C PHE A 142 22.89 -5.57 -11.08
N GLY A 143 21.90 -5.73 -11.96
CA GLY A 143 21.89 -6.74 -13.02
C GLY A 143 21.44 -8.13 -12.56
N LYS A 144 20.92 -8.27 -11.34
CA LYS A 144 20.42 -9.54 -10.78
C LYS A 144 18.96 -9.36 -10.35
N PRO A 145 17.98 -9.64 -11.23
CA PRO A 145 16.57 -9.32 -11.01
C PRO A 145 16.03 -9.81 -9.66
N SER A 146 16.35 -11.04 -9.25
CA SER A 146 15.88 -11.59 -7.97
C SER A 146 16.38 -10.79 -6.75
N LEU A 147 17.59 -10.24 -6.79
CA LEU A 147 18.10 -9.41 -5.69
C LEU A 147 17.48 -8.01 -5.73
N GLU A 148 17.31 -7.44 -6.91
CA GLU A 148 16.68 -6.14 -7.11
C GLU A 148 15.24 -6.12 -6.58
N HIS A 149 14.44 -7.15 -6.91
CA HIS A 149 13.08 -7.28 -6.40
C HIS A 149 13.04 -7.34 -4.86
N VAL A 150 13.93 -8.12 -4.26
CA VAL A 150 14.02 -8.24 -2.79
C VAL A 150 14.47 -6.92 -2.14
N ILE A 151 15.40 -6.19 -2.74
CA ILE A 151 15.84 -4.88 -2.25
C ILE A 151 14.71 -3.87 -2.33
N ARG A 152 14.03 -3.76 -3.48
CA ARG A 152 12.87 -2.87 -3.64
C ARG A 152 11.81 -3.15 -2.58
N ARG A 153 11.52 -4.44 -2.32
CA ARG A 153 10.62 -4.84 -1.24
C ARG A 153 11.14 -4.46 0.15
N ASP A 154 12.41 -4.68 0.43
CA ASP A 154 13.03 -4.31 1.72
C ASP A 154 13.03 -2.78 1.95
N LEU A 155 13.18 -1.97 0.90
CA LEU A 155 13.07 -0.52 0.95
C LEU A 155 11.64 -0.02 1.23
N LEU A 156 10.63 -0.89 1.09
CA LEU A 156 9.22 -0.58 1.34
C LEU A 156 8.72 -1.14 2.68
N LEU A 157 9.62 -1.58 3.56
CA LEU A 157 9.26 -2.01 4.91
C LEU A 157 9.30 -0.83 5.88
N ILE A 158 8.25 -0.65 6.68
CA ILE A 158 8.10 0.48 7.63
C ILE A 158 9.25 0.55 8.65
N GLU A 159 9.86 -0.58 8.99
CA GLU A 159 11.00 -0.65 9.94
C GLU A 159 12.37 -0.53 9.28
N ASN A 160 12.41 -0.32 7.96
CA ASN A 160 13.63 -0.36 7.16
C ASN A 160 13.77 0.95 6.36
N GLN A 161 13.60 2.07 7.04
CA GLN A 161 13.49 3.40 6.44
C GLN A 161 14.60 4.33 6.93
N LEU A 162 14.97 5.28 6.06
CA LEU A 162 15.59 6.55 6.41
C LEU A 162 14.61 7.68 6.09
N PRO A 163 14.64 8.81 6.81
CA PRO A 163 13.89 9.99 6.39
C PRO A 163 14.33 10.44 5.00
N PHE A 164 13.38 10.78 4.14
CA PHE A 164 13.63 11.09 2.73
C PHE A 164 14.59 12.26 2.55
N PHE A 165 14.47 13.30 3.40
CA PHE A 165 15.34 14.47 3.35
C PHE A 165 16.83 14.13 3.53
N VAL A 166 17.18 13.04 4.22
CA VAL A 166 18.58 12.59 4.36
C VAL A 166 19.12 12.16 3.00
N LEU A 167 18.31 11.47 2.21
CA LEU A 167 18.66 11.01 0.88
C LEU A 167 18.75 12.18 -0.10
N GLU A 168 17.82 13.13 -0.03
CA GLU A 168 17.86 14.36 -0.82
C GLU A 168 19.10 15.19 -0.50
N ASN A 169 19.40 15.42 0.78
CA ASN A 169 20.57 16.19 1.18
C ASN A 169 21.87 15.50 0.77
N LEU A 170 21.98 14.17 0.94
CA LEU A 170 23.14 13.42 0.47
C LEU A 170 23.30 13.52 -1.05
N TYR A 171 22.20 13.36 -1.79
CA TYR A 171 22.19 13.50 -3.25
C TYR A 171 22.67 14.90 -3.67
N GLY A 172 22.14 15.95 -3.04
CA GLY A 172 22.55 17.33 -3.29
C GLY A 172 24.03 17.59 -3.03
N LEU A 173 24.67 16.90 -2.07
CA LEU A 173 26.12 17.05 -1.85
C LEU A 173 26.96 16.66 -3.07
N VAL A 174 26.45 15.79 -3.95
CA VAL A 174 27.12 15.32 -5.17
C VAL A 174 26.65 16.11 -6.39
N PHE A 175 25.34 16.32 -6.53
CA PHE A 175 24.73 16.79 -7.78
C PHE A 175 24.31 18.27 -7.77
N ASP A 176 24.16 18.90 -6.61
CA ASP A 176 23.92 20.34 -6.54
C ASP A 176 25.27 21.05 -6.65
N GLY A 177 25.66 21.41 -7.87
CA GLY A 177 26.87 22.19 -8.13
C GLY A 177 26.72 23.63 -7.65
N GLU A 178 27.78 24.18 -7.05
CA GLU A 178 27.89 25.63 -6.74
C GLU A 178 28.27 26.47 -7.98
N ASP A 179 28.63 25.84 -9.12
CA ASP A 179 29.10 26.52 -10.33
C ASP A 179 28.28 26.10 -11.57
N GLU A 180 27.68 27.07 -12.24
CA GLU A 180 26.86 26.92 -13.47
C GLU A 180 27.68 26.52 -14.72
N ASP A 181 29.02 26.47 -14.63
CA ASP A 181 29.93 26.40 -15.78
C ASP A 181 30.50 24.99 -16.07
N ASP A 182 30.13 23.95 -15.32
CA ASP A 182 30.66 22.58 -15.54
C ASP A 182 29.71 21.75 -16.43
N GLU A 183 29.90 21.83 -17.76
CA GLU A 183 29.19 21.04 -18.79
C GLU A 183 29.40 19.52 -18.66
N SER A 184 30.16 19.03 -17.67
CA SER A 184 30.51 17.62 -17.50
C SER A 184 29.58 16.82 -16.56
N PHE A 185 28.67 17.48 -15.83
CA PHE A 185 27.69 16.75 -15.01
C PHE A 185 26.52 16.28 -15.88
N GLU A 186 26.39 14.95 -16.04
CA GLU A 186 25.15 14.30 -16.47
C GLU A 186 23.97 15.05 -15.83
N SER A 187 23.04 15.53 -16.66
CA SER A 187 21.92 16.36 -16.23
C SER A 187 21.31 15.80 -14.95
N SER A 188 21.46 16.51 -13.83
CA SER A 188 21.02 16.02 -12.52
C SER A 188 19.51 15.77 -12.58
N ILE A 189 19.13 14.50 -12.54
CA ILE A 189 17.74 14.11 -12.40
C ILE A 189 17.39 14.26 -10.92
N PRO A 190 16.33 14.99 -10.57
CA PRO A 190 15.94 15.12 -9.17
C PRO A 190 15.80 13.75 -8.50
N PHE A 191 16.28 13.62 -7.24
CA PHE A 191 16.24 12.35 -6.52
C PHE A 191 14.82 11.76 -6.41
N ILE A 192 13.80 12.62 -6.37
CA ILE A 192 12.40 12.21 -6.36
C ILE A 192 11.94 11.55 -7.68
N ASP A 193 12.51 11.95 -8.82
CA ASP A 193 12.26 11.33 -10.12
C ASP A 193 12.97 9.97 -10.22
N LEU A 194 14.22 9.86 -9.71
CA LEU A 194 14.90 8.57 -9.56
C LEU A 194 14.09 7.60 -8.68
N THR A 195 13.58 8.10 -7.56
CA THR A 195 12.72 7.32 -6.65
C THR A 195 11.45 6.86 -7.36
N SER A 196 10.85 7.72 -8.18
CA SER A 196 9.67 7.37 -8.97
C SER A 196 9.94 6.22 -9.96
N GLU A 197 11.10 6.23 -10.64
CA GLU A 197 11.46 5.15 -11.56
C GLU A 197 11.67 3.82 -10.83
N VAL A 198 12.40 3.82 -9.70
CA VAL A 198 12.69 2.58 -8.97
C VAL A 198 11.48 2.05 -8.22
N ILE A 199 10.72 2.90 -7.51
CA ILE A 199 9.64 2.44 -6.63
C ILE A 199 8.38 2.13 -7.41
N ILE A 200 7.95 3.02 -8.31
CA ILE A 200 6.66 2.90 -9.01
C ILE A 200 6.79 2.62 -10.51
N GLY A 201 8.01 2.55 -11.05
CA GLY A 201 8.25 2.25 -12.47
C GLY A 201 7.87 3.41 -13.41
N ARG A 202 7.92 4.67 -12.94
CA ARG A 202 7.58 5.85 -13.74
C ARG A 202 8.69 6.87 -13.75
N ARG A 203 9.20 7.23 -14.93
CA ARG A 203 10.20 8.29 -15.11
C ARG A 203 9.68 9.68 -14.75
N GLU A 204 8.43 9.97 -15.12
CA GLU A 204 7.81 11.25 -14.79
C GLU A 204 7.08 11.17 -13.45
N LEU A 205 7.42 12.08 -12.53
CA LEU A 205 6.77 12.17 -11.24
C LEU A 205 5.27 12.54 -11.36
N PRO A 206 4.36 11.73 -10.80
CA PRO A 206 2.93 12.03 -10.82
C PRO A 206 2.60 13.39 -10.17
N LYS A 207 1.61 14.11 -10.72
CA LYS A 207 1.22 15.46 -10.24
C LYS A 207 0.89 15.55 -8.74
N LYS A 208 0.46 14.44 -8.13
CA LYS A 208 0.10 14.36 -6.71
C LYS A 208 1.28 14.60 -5.75
N PHE A 209 2.52 14.45 -6.20
CA PHE A 209 3.71 14.69 -5.41
C PHE A 209 4.07 16.18 -5.27
N LYS A 210 3.70 17.06 -6.22
CA LYS A 210 4.13 18.48 -6.26
C LYS A 210 3.71 19.35 -5.07
N LYS A 211 2.88 18.84 -4.15
CA LYS A 211 2.32 19.59 -3.02
C LYS A 211 2.52 18.88 -1.68
N ARG A 212 3.35 17.85 -1.64
CA ARG A 212 3.51 16.98 -0.46
C ARG A 212 5.00 16.81 -0.18
N GLU A 213 5.36 17.05 1.07
CA GLU A 213 6.62 16.57 1.61
C GLU A 213 6.55 15.04 1.69
N ILE A 214 7.63 14.37 1.29
CA ILE A 214 7.74 12.91 1.38
C ILE A 214 8.55 12.58 2.62
N LEU A 215 8.01 11.73 3.49
CA LEU A 215 8.65 11.40 4.76
C LEU A 215 9.71 10.33 4.62
N HIS A 216 9.43 9.27 3.86
CA HIS A 216 10.30 8.13 3.54
C HIS A 216 9.64 7.29 2.42
N PHE A 217 10.22 6.15 2.02
CA PHE A 217 9.74 5.38 0.86
C PHE A 217 8.34 4.77 1.02
N VAL A 218 7.98 4.30 2.22
CA VAL A 218 6.59 3.83 2.45
C VAL A 218 5.58 4.98 2.27
N ASP A 219 5.93 6.20 2.71
CA ASP A 219 5.09 7.38 2.49
C ASP A 219 5.08 7.83 1.03
N PHE A 220 6.20 7.71 0.32
CA PHE A 220 6.27 7.91 -1.13
C PHE A 220 5.28 7.00 -1.87
N LEU A 221 5.29 5.70 -1.56
CA LEU A 221 4.38 4.74 -2.16
C LEU A 221 2.92 5.02 -1.76
N ARG A 222 2.66 5.33 -0.49
CA ARG A 222 1.31 5.75 -0.04
C ARG A 222 0.83 6.94 -0.86
N THR A 223 1.67 7.98 -1.00
CA THR A 223 1.36 9.17 -1.78
C THR A 223 1.04 8.83 -3.23
N HIS A 224 1.80 7.92 -3.86
CA HIS A 224 1.48 7.41 -5.20
C HIS A 224 0.09 6.77 -5.25
N LEU A 225 -0.28 5.99 -4.24
CA LEU A 225 -1.53 5.23 -4.20
C LEU A 225 -2.75 6.07 -3.86
N LEU A 226 -2.61 7.25 -3.25
CA LEU A 226 -3.76 8.09 -2.89
C LEU A 226 -4.76 8.27 -4.03
N PRO A 227 -6.08 8.20 -3.74
CA PRO A 227 -7.11 8.31 -4.76
C PRO A 227 -7.16 9.72 -5.35
N LYS A 228 -7.86 9.87 -6.47
CA LYS A 228 -8.06 11.17 -7.13
C LYS A 228 -8.86 12.14 -6.25
N GLU A 229 -9.89 11.63 -5.59
CA GLU A 229 -10.74 12.40 -4.68
C GLU A 229 -10.33 12.14 -3.23
N LEU A 230 -9.63 13.10 -2.63
CA LEU A 230 -9.23 13.01 -1.23
C LEU A 230 -10.40 13.39 -0.32
N ARG A 231 -10.36 12.91 0.93
CA ARG A 231 -11.25 13.40 1.99
C ARG A 231 -11.05 14.90 2.16
N ASP A 232 -12.15 15.60 2.41
CA ASP A 232 -12.08 16.99 2.86
C ASP A 232 -11.77 16.99 4.36
N PRO A 233 -10.61 17.51 4.80
CA PRO A 233 -10.23 17.53 6.21
C PRO A 233 -11.19 18.37 7.07
N ASN A 234 -12.00 19.25 6.46
CA ASN A 234 -12.99 20.06 7.17
C ASN A 234 -14.36 19.38 7.29
N ASN A 235 -14.58 18.28 6.56
CA ASN A 235 -15.84 17.57 6.55
C ASN A 235 -15.76 16.35 7.46
N VAL A 236 -16.06 16.54 8.75
CA VAL A 236 -16.15 15.44 9.72
C VAL A 236 -17.50 14.74 9.52
N PRO A 237 -17.54 13.47 9.09
CA PRO A 237 -18.80 12.79 8.86
C PRO A 237 -19.59 12.62 10.17
N SER A 238 -20.91 12.74 10.10
CA SER A 238 -21.75 12.50 11.28
C SER A 238 -21.75 11.01 11.65
N ARG A 239 -22.20 10.66 12.86
CA ARG A 239 -22.40 9.25 13.24
C ARG A 239 -23.38 8.50 12.33
N ASP A 240 -24.33 9.23 11.76
CA ASP A 240 -25.29 8.67 10.79
C ASP A 240 -24.65 8.43 9.42
N ASP A 241 -23.49 9.03 9.15
CA ASP A 241 -22.70 8.84 7.94
C ASP A 241 -21.74 7.66 8.00
N ALA A 242 -21.61 6.97 9.14
CA ALA A 242 -20.74 5.82 9.28
C ALA A 242 -21.19 4.61 8.44
N CYS A 243 -20.21 3.79 8.03
CA CYS A 243 -20.44 2.54 7.33
C CYS A 243 -20.73 1.40 8.32
N TRP A 244 -22.00 1.25 8.71
CA TRP A 244 -22.43 0.17 9.61
C TRP A 244 -22.76 -1.15 8.90
N GLU A 245 -22.91 -1.11 7.58
CA GLU A 245 -23.27 -2.28 6.77
C GLU A 245 -22.37 -2.37 5.54
N PHE A 246 -21.59 -3.44 5.48
CA PHE A 246 -20.76 -3.78 4.33
C PHE A 246 -21.58 -4.52 3.25
N PRO A 247 -21.23 -4.37 1.96
CA PRO A 247 -21.84 -5.15 0.91
C PRO A 247 -21.48 -6.64 1.05
N PRO A 248 -22.25 -7.55 0.44
CA PRO A 248 -21.84 -8.95 0.34
C PRO A 248 -20.67 -9.08 -0.67
N GLY A 249 -20.07 -10.27 -0.74
CA GLY A 249 -18.97 -10.57 -1.65
C GLY A 249 -19.34 -10.42 -3.12
N VAL A 250 -18.32 -10.36 -3.98
CA VAL A 250 -18.44 -10.18 -5.45
C VAL A 250 -19.41 -11.16 -6.09
N GLY A 251 -19.41 -12.42 -5.66
CA GLY A 251 -20.28 -13.48 -6.17
C GLY A 251 -21.75 -13.20 -5.93
N ASP A 252 -22.10 -12.71 -4.75
CA ASP A 252 -23.48 -12.36 -4.39
C ASP A 252 -23.93 -11.07 -5.08
N LEU A 253 -23.02 -10.08 -5.16
CA LEU A 253 -23.25 -8.86 -5.93
C LEU A 253 -23.51 -9.17 -7.41
N HIS A 254 -22.73 -10.08 -7.99
CA HIS A 254 -22.92 -10.56 -9.36
C HIS A 254 -24.28 -11.25 -9.55
N ASP A 255 -24.70 -12.07 -8.60
CA ASP A 255 -26.00 -12.74 -8.63
C ASP A 255 -27.16 -11.73 -8.49
N ALA A 256 -26.96 -10.67 -7.70
CA ALA A 256 -27.85 -9.51 -7.62
C ALA A 256 -27.82 -8.60 -8.86
N GLY A 257 -26.99 -8.91 -9.87
CA GLY A 257 -26.95 -8.22 -11.16
C GLY A 257 -25.94 -7.09 -11.27
N VAL A 258 -25.05 -6.91 -10.28
CA VAL A 258 -23.89 -6.03 -10.39
C VAL A 258 -22.93 -6.59 -11.44
N LYS A 259 -22.45 -5.71 -12.32
CA LYS A 259 -21.39 -6.02 -13.29
C LYS A 259 -20.05 -5.51 -12.76
N PHE A 260 -18.96 -6.11 -13.23
CA PHE A 260 -17.61 -5.75 -12.82
C PHE A 260 -16.81 -5.34 -14.05
N ALA A 261 -16.03 -4.27 -13.93
CA ALA A 261 -15.19 -3.77 -15.01
C ALA A 261 -13.91 -3.13 -14.47
N VAL A 262 -12.87 -3.12 -15.30
CA VAL A 262 -11.60 -2.49 -14.96
C VAL A 262 -11.73 -0.96 -14.97
N ASN A 263 -11.30 -0.31 -13.89
CA ASN A 263 -11.05 1.12 -13.87
C ASN A 263 -9.63 1.41 -14.41
N LYS A 264 -9.50 2.31 -15.38
CA LYS A 264 -8.20 2.71 -15.96
C LYS A 264 -7.50 3.79 -15.13
N SER A 265 -7.71 3.79 -13.82
CA SER A 265 -7.08 4.78 -12.95
C SER A 265 -5.63 4.42 -12.64
N ASP A 266 -4.83 5.44 -12.39
CA ASP A 266 -3.44 5.31 -11.95
C ASP A 266 -3.31 4.92 -10.46
N SER A 267 -4.39 5.10 -9.68
CA SER A 267 -4.44 4.67 -8.28
C SER A 267 -5.27 3.40 -8.16
N MET A 268 -4.75 2.42 -7.42
CA MET A 268 -5.49 1.19 -7.07
C MET A 268 -6.70 1.45 -6.14
N LEU A 269 -6.76 2.63 -5.51
CA LEU A 269 -7.78 3.02 -4.55
C LEU A 269 -9.00 3.67 -5.22
N ASP A 270 -8.94 3.96 -6.52
CA ASP A 270 -10.04 4.61 -7.26
C ASP A 270 -11.13 3.60 -7.66
N ILE A 271 -11.92 3.14 -6.69
CA ILE A 271 -13.10 2.30 -6.91
C ILE A 271 -14.33 3.17 -7.15
N GLU A 272 -15.14 2.83 -8.14
CA GLU A 272 -16.39 3.54 -8.45
C GLU A 272 -17.53 2.55 -8.67
N PHE A 273 -18.70 2.82 -8.09
CA PHE A 273 -19.93 2.14 -8.47
C PHE A 273 -20.82 3.09 -9.27
N LYS A 274 -21.23 2.73 -10.49
CA LYS A 274 -22.09 3.57 -11.34
C LYS A 274 -22.89 2.72 -12.31
N ASP A 275 -24.18 3.04 -12.45
CA ASP A 275 -25.10 2.39 -13.40
C ASP A 275 -25.12 0.85 -13.30
N GLY A 276 -25.02 0.32 -12.09
CA GLY A 276 -24.99 -1.13 -11.82
C GLY A 276 -23.66 -1.81 -12.13
N VAL A 277 -22.60 -1.05 -12.43
CA VAL A 277 -21.24 -1.53 -12.67
C VAL A 277 -20.32 -1.07 -11.55
N LEU A 278 -19.60 -2.01 -10.94
CA LEU A 278 -18.50 -1.74 -10.02
C LEU A 278 -17.19 -1.73 -10.81
N TYR A 279 -16.60 -0.54 -10.93
CA TYR A 279 -15.31 -0.30 -11.55
C TYR A 279 -14.22 -0.40 -10.49
N ILE A 280 -13.32 -1.37 -10.65
CA ILE A 280 -12.19 -1.59 -9.75
C ILE A 280 -10.91 -1.47 -10.56
N PRO A 281 -9.90 -0.70 -10.11
CA PRO A 281 -8.60 -0.67 -10.78
C PRO A 281 -7.99 -2.06 -10.92
N LYS A 282 -7.20 -2.26 -11.97
CA LYS A 282 -6.51 -3.55 -12.17
C LYS A 282 -5.54 -3.79 -11.01
N LEU A 283 -5.60 -4.97 -10.43
CA LEU A 283 -4.74 -5.44 -9.35
C LEU A 283 -3.95 -6.67 -9.82
N GLU A 284 -2.64 -6.52 -9.87
CA GLU A 284 -1.72 -7.64 -10.03
C GLU A 284 -1.34 -8.15 -8.65
N VAL A 285 -1.63 -9.43 -8.40
CA VAL A 285 -1.36 -10.09 -7.12
C VAL A 285 -0.14 -11.00 -7.30
N GLU A 286 0.96 -10.59 -6.70
CA GLU A 286 2.28 -11.24 -6.74
C GLU A 286 2.84 -11.45 -5.34
N ASP A 287 3.99 -12.14 -5.22
CA ASP A 287 4.59 -12.57 -3.96
C ASP A 287 4.79 -11.46 -2.91
N HIS A 288 4.94 -10.20 -3.37
CA HIS A 288 5.19 -9.05 -2.48
C HIS A 288 3.94 -8.21 -2.21
N THR A 289 2.82 -8.46 -2.89
CA THR A 289 1.59 -7.67 -2.74
C THR A 289 1.11 -7.62 -1.29
N GLU A 290 1.05 -8.77 -0.60
CA GLU A 290 0.64 -8.84 0.80
C GLU A 290 1.59 -8.01 1.70
N SER A 291 2.90 -8.19 1.52
CA SER A 291 3.93 -7.49 2.29
C SER A 291 3.80 -5.97 2.13
N ILE A 292 3.61 -5.49 0.90
CA ILE A 292 3.46 -4.05 0.61
C ILE A 292 2.20 -3.49 1.26
N LEU A 293 1.05 -4.13 1.06
CA LEU A 293 -0.23 -3.68 1.62
C LEU A 293 -0.24 -3.68 3.16
N LEU A 294 0.39 -4.67 3.79
CA LEU A 294 0.54 -4.75 5.24
C LEU A 294 1.45 -3.64 5.80
N ASN A 295 2.57 -3.33 5.14
CA ASN A 295 3.46 -2.25 5.58
C ASN A 295 2.82 -0.86 5.40
N LEU A 296 2.09 -0.65 4.30
CA LEU A 296 1.30 0.57 4.10
C LEU A 296 0.18 0.71 5.15
N SER A 297 -0.56 -0.37 5.41
CA SER A 297 -1.62 -0.38 6.43
C SER A 297 -1.09 -0.15 7.84
N ALA A 298 0.06 -0.73 8.18
CA ALA A 298 0.73 -0.48 9.46
C ALA A 298 1.16 0.99 9.57
N PHE A 299 1.70 1.57 8.49
CA PHE A 299 2.11 2.98 8.47
C PHE A 299 0.92 3.92 8.60
N GLU A 300 -0.18 3.68 7.88
CA GLU A 300 -1.40 4.47 8.05
C GLU A 300 -1.97 4.38 9.46
N GLN A 301 -1.99 3.19 10.09
CA GLN A 301 -2.45 3.04 11.47
C GLN A 301 -1.57 3.79 12.49
N CYS A 302 -0.27 3.91 12.23
CA CYS A 302 0.65 4.60 13.13
C CYS A 302 0.69 6.11 12.91
N HIS A 303 0.67 6.57 11.65
CA HIS A 303 0.94 7.97 11.29
C HIS A 303 -0.30 8.71 10.76
N TYR A 304 -1.12 8.05 9.94
CA TYR A 304 -2.28 8.64 9.27
C TYR A 304 -3.60 8.06 9.76
N HIS A 305 -3.73 7.77 11.06
CA HIS A 305 -4.85 6.98 11.58
C HIS A 305 -6.24 7.57 11.26
N SER A 306 -6.34 8.90 11.13
CA SER A 306 -7.57 9.62 10.73
C SER A 306 -7.68 9.94 9.24
N ASP A 307 -6.69 9.57 8.43
CA ASP A 307 -6.64 9.78 6.97
C ASP A 307 -6.19 8.49 6.26
N SER A 308 -6.70 7.33 6.69
CA SER A 308 -6.29 6.04 6.16
C SER A 308 -7.09 5.68 4.90
N TYR A 309 -6.42 5.52 3.75
CA TYR A 309 -7.06 5.12 2.49
C TYR A 309 -6.68 3.69 2.10
N VAL A 310 -5.44 3.29 2.39
CA VAL A 310 -4.97 1.93 2.13
C VAL A 310 -5.64 0.95 3.09
N VAL A 311 -5.75 1.28 4.38
CA VAL A 311 -6.50 0.48 5.36
C VAL A 311 -7.94 0.26 4.90
N ASP A 312 -8.61 1.33 4.47
CA ASP A 312 -9.99 1.25 4.03
C ASP A 312 -10.14 0.45 2.73
N TYR A 313 -9.13 0.50 1.86
CA TYR A 313 -9.10 -0.30 0.64
C TYR A 313 -8.92 -1.77 0.95
N VAL A 314 -7.95 -2.13 1.79
CA VAL A 314 -7.74 -3.55 2.13
C VAL A 314 -8.97 -4.13 2.81
N LEU A 315 -9.66 -3.34 3.65
CA LEU A 315 -10.93 -3.76 4.27
C LEU A 315 -12.05 -3.93 3.25
N LEU A 316 -12.19 -3.03 2.28
CA LEU A 316 -13.17 -3.19 1.21
C LEU A 316 -12.87 -4.45 0.37
N MET A 317 -11.60 -4.71 0.07
CA MET A 317 -11.20 -5.87 -0.72
C MET A 317 -11.39 -7.19 0.03
N ASP A 318 -11.10 -7.24 1.34
CA ASP A 318 -11.41 -8.37 2.22
C ASP A 318 -12.93 -8.69 2.20
N VAL A 319 -13.77 -7.67 2.36
CA VAL A 319 -15.23 -7.82 2.27
C VAL A 319 -15.70 -8.33 0.90
N LEU A 320 -15.08 -7.86 -0.19
CA LEU A 320 -15.48 -8.20 -1.55
C LEU A 320 -14.98 -9.60 -1.98
N ILE A 321 -13.83 -10.05 -1.48
CA ILE A 321 -13.14 -11.26 -1.93
C ILE A 321 -13.08 -12.28 -0.80
N THR A 322 -14.20 -12.99 -0.62
CA THR A 322 -14.36 -13.95 0.48
C THR A 322 -14.16 -15.40 0.05
N THR A 323 -14.47 -15.71 -1.22
CA THR A 323 -14.51 -17.06 -1.77
C THR A 323 -13.73 -17.18 -3.07
N LEU A 324 -13.41 -18.41 -3.47
CA LEU A 324 -12.82 -18.69 -4.78
C LEU A 324 -13.72 -18.23 -5.95
N LYS A 325 -15.06 -18.23 -5.76
CA LYS A 325 -16.01 -17.69 -6.74
C LYS A 325 -15.77 -16.20 -6.98
N ASP A 326 -15.50 -15.44 -5.92
CA ASP A 326 -15.22 -14.00 -5.99
C ASP A 326 -13.95 -13.73 -6.79
N VAL A 327 -12.87 -14.47 -6.48
CA VAL A 327 -11.59 -14.39 -7.19
C VAL A 327 -11.78 -14.70 -8.68
N ASN A 328 -12.48 -15.79 -9.01
CA ASN A 328 -12.69 -16.19 -10.41
C ASN A 328 -13.51 -15.15 -11.20
N LEU A 329 -14.50 -14.50 -10.56
CA LEU A 329 -15.26 -13.42 -11.19
C LEU A 329 -14.40 -12.19 -11.47
N LEU A 330 -13.53 -11.80 -10.54
CA LEU A 330 -12.62 -10.67 -10.74
C LEU A 330 -11.53 -10.98 -11.77
N LEU A 331 -11.03 -12.21 -11.84
CA LEU A 331 -10.12 -12.69 -12.89
C LEU A 331 -10.77 -12.63 -14.28
N SER A 332 -11.98 -13.18 -14.43
CA SER A 332 -12.71 -13.15 -15.70
C SER A 332 -13.10 -11.75 -16.17
N SER A 333 -13.21 -10.80 -15.22
CA SER A 333 -13.46 -9.38 -15.50
C SER A 333 -12.17 -8.59 -15.79
N GLY A 334 -11.00 -9.23 -15.71
CA GLY A 334 -9.68 -8.61 -15.90
C GLY A 334 -9.25 -7.66 -14.78
N ILE A 335 -9.99 -7.65 -13.66
CA ILE A 335 -9.70 -6.79 -12.50
C ILE A 335 -8.51 -7.37 -11.73
N ILE A 336 -8.49 -8.67 -11.48
CA ILE A 336 -7.34 -9.34 -10.85
C ILE A 336 -6.50 -10.01 -11.93
N THR A 337 -5.18 -9.94 -11.79
CA THR A 337 -4.23 -10.83 -12.46
C THR A 337 -3.48 -11.59 -11.35
N ASN A 338 -3.50 -12.93 -11.42
CA ASN A 338 -2.88 -13.77 -10.40
C ASN A 338 -1.48 -14.23 -10.87
N ALA A 339 -0.44 -13.80 -10.15
CA ALA A 339 0.94 -14.21 -10.33
C ALA A 339 1.47 -15.07 -9.16
N LEU A 340 0.64 -15.44 -8.18
CA LEU A 340 0.98 -16.36 -7.08
C LEU A 340 0.99 -17.84 -7.51
N GLY A 341 0.36 -18.15 -8.65
CA GLY A 341 0.28 -19.52 -9.19
C GLY A 341 -0.95 -20.32 -8.73
N ASN A 342 -1.66 -19.88 -7.68
CA ASN A 342 -2.91 -20.49 -7.22
C ASN A 342 -3.99 -19.43 -6.88
N ASN A 343 -5.23 -19.62 -7.35
CA ASN A 343 -6.33 -18.70 -7.07
C ASN A 343 -6.81 -18.78 -5.62
N ASP A 344 -6.65 -19.91 -4.94
CA ASP A 344 -6.97 -20.04 -3.51
C ASP A 344 -6.08 -19.17 -2.63
N GLU A 345 -4.82 -18.95 -3.06
CA GLU A 345 -3.88 -18.08 -2.34
C GLU A 345 -4.30 -16.61 -2.41
N VAL A 346 -4.89 -16.17 -3.53
CA VAL A 346 -5.46 -14.82 -3.65
C VAL A 346 -6.61 -14.61 -2.67
N ALA A 347 -7.54 -15.58 -2.57
CA ALA A 347 -8.62 -15.51 -1.59
C ALA A 347 -8.08 -15.51 -0.16
N HIS A 348 -7.10 -16.37 0.14
CA HIS A 348 -6.48 -16.44 1.46
C HIS A 348 -5.79 -15.13 1.84
N LEU A 349 -5.09 -14.47 0.91
CA LEU A 349 -4.45 -13.17 1.13
C LEU A 349 -5.46 -12.15 1.65
N PHE A 350 -6.54 -11.89 0.91
CA PHE A 350 -7.51 -10.85 1.31
C PHE A 350 -8.27 -11.22 2.59
N ASN A 351 -8.63 -12.49 2.78
CA ASN A 351 -9.29 -12.99 3.99
C ASN A 351 -8.42 -12.92 5.26
N THR A 352 -7.13 -12.62 5.14
CA THR A 352 -6.20 -12.56 6.29
C THR A 352 -5.56 -11.20 6.49
N ILE A 353 -5.54 -10.35 5.47
CA ILE A 353 -4.80 -9.09 5.47
C ILE A 353 -5.31 -8.06 6.50
N CYS A 354 -6.61 -8.11 6.83
CA CYS A 354 -7.24 -7.20 7.79
C CYS A 354 -7.25 -7.71 9.23
N ARG A 355 -6.66 -8.88 9.53
CA ARG A 355 -6.57 -9.37 10.92
C ARG A 355 -5.80 -8.38 11.79
N GLU A 356 -6.33 -8.09 12.98
CA GLU A 356 -5.78 -7.11 13.94
C GLU A 356 -5.65 -5.67 13.39
N THR A 357 -6.23 -5.37 12.22
CA THR A 357 -6.23 -4.03 11.62
C THR A 357 -7.41 -3.22 12.16
N ASN A 358 -7.13 -2.01 12.64
CA ASN A 358 -8.15 -1.07 13.09
C ASN A 358 -8.56 -0.14 11.94
N TYR A 359 -9.85 0.19 11.86
CA TYR A 359 -10.38 1.18 10.91
C TYR A 359 -11.38 2.12 11.60
N GLU A 360 -11.54 3.33 11.08
CA GLU A 360 -12.54 4.29 11.56
C GLU A 360 -13.84 4.18 10.76
N ALA A 361 -14.82 3.45 11.30
CA ALA A 361 -16.12 3.27 10.64
C ALA A 361 -16.84 4.59 10.29
N HIS A 362 -16.62 5.65 11.07
CA HIS A 362 -17.22 6.96 10.84
C HIS A 362 -16.54 7.76 9.72
N ASN A 363 -15.29 7.45 9.40
CA ASN A 363 -14.52 8.13 8.36
C ASN A 363 -14.11 7.19 7.22
N PHE A 364 -14.80 6.04 7.10
CA PHE A 364 -14.49 5.03 6.10
C PHE A 364 -14.69 5.57 4.67
N TYR A 365 -13.63 5.57 3.86
CA TYR A 365 -13.55 6.24 2.57
C TYR A 365 -14.62 5.73 1.58
N TYR A 366 -14.86 4.42 1.57
CA TYR A 366 -15.80 3.80 0.63
C TYR A 366 -17.25 3.72 1.13
N THR A 367 -17.60 4.45 2.19
CA THR A 367 -18.95 4.39 2.80
C THR A 367 -20.07 4.61 1.77
N LYS A 368 -19.91 5.61 0.88
CA LYS A 368 -20.89 5.90 -0.18
C LYS A 368 -21.04 4.74 -1.16
N ILE A 369 -19.95 4.04 -1.48
CA ILE A 369 -19.96 2.89 -2.38
C ILE A 369 -20.66 1.71 -1.72
N CYS A 370 -20.29 1.38 -0.48
CA CYS A 370 -20.92 0.32 0.31
C CYS A 370 -22.43 0.49 0.38
N ARG A 371 -22.92 1.67 0.76
CA ARG A 371 -24.35 1.99 0.84
C ARG A 371 -25.08 1.76 -0.49
N ARG A 372 -24.48 2.18 -1.60
CA ARG A 372 -25.08 2.02 -2.93
C ARG A 372 -25.09 0.57 -3.40
N LEU A 373 -24.05 -0.21 -3.10
CA LEU A 373 -23.99 -1.64 -3.37
C LEU A 373 -25.06 -2.40 -2.56
N VAL A 374 -25.16 -2.11 -1.26
CA VAL A 374 -26.18 -2.68 -0.37
C VAL A 374 -27.60 -2.33 -0.84
N ALA A 375 -27.86 -1.07 -1.20
CA ALA A 375 -29.16 -0.66 -1.72
C ALA A 375 -29.51 -1.37 -3.04
N HIS A 376 -28.51 -1.53 -3.93
CA HIS A 376 -28.70 -2.24 -5.19
C HIS A 376 -29.02 -3.73 -4.96
N SER A 377 -28.31 -4.41 -4.07
CA SER A 377 -28.53 -5.83 -3.79
C SER A 377 -29.87 -6.10 -3.08
N LYS A 378 -30.34 -5.17 -2.24
CA LYS A 378 -31.63 -5.29 -1.53
C LYS A 378 -32.86 -4.96 -2.40
N THR A 379 -32.67 -4.39 -3.58
CA THR A 379 -33.80 -4.05 -4.47
C THR A 379 -34.60 -5.31 -4.84
N PRO A 380 -35.94 -5.36 -4.66
CA PRO A 380 -36.71 -6.59 -4.79
C PRO A 380 -36.49 -7.34 -6.12
N TRP A 381 -36.48 -6.61 -7.24
CA TRP A 381 -36.20 -7.19 -8.57
C TRP A 381 -34.83 -7.88 -8.63
N ASN A 382 -33.81 -7.28 -8.05
CA ASN A 382 -32.45 -7.83 -8.01
C ASN A 382 -32.37 -9.04 -7.07
N ARG A 383 -33.12 -9.01 -5.96
CA ARG A 383 -33.24 -10.15 -5.04
C ARG A 383 -33.92 -11.34 -5.72
N TRP A 384 -35.03 -11.13 -6.41
CA TRP A 384 -35.70 -12.18 -7.21
C TRP A 384 -34.81 -12.72 -8.32
N LYS A 385 -34.06 -11.85 -9.00
CA LYS A 385 -33.09 -12.25 -10.02
C LYS A 385 -31.98 -13.13 -9.43
N ALA A 386 -31.45 -12.77 -8.26
CA ALA A 386 -30.45 -13.58 -7.55
C ALA A 386 -31.01 -14.95 -7.16
N THR A 387 -32.21 -15.01 -6.57
CA THR A 387 -32.89 -16.27 -6.21
C THR A 387 -33.14 -17.14 -7.44
N LEU A 388 -33.64 -16.57 -8.55
CA LEU A 388 -33.84 -17.30 -9.79
C LEU A 388 -32.53 -17.88 -10.34
N ARG A 389 -31.44 -17.12 -10.30
CA ARG A 389 -30.13 -17.57 -10.75
C ARG A 389 -29.58 -18.71 -9.90
N HIS A 390 -29.63 -18.54 -8.59
CA HIS A 390 -29.09 -19.50 -7.64
C HIS A 390 -29.86 -20.82 -7.63
N ASP A 391 -31.20 -20.76 -7.55
CA ASP A 391 -32.03 -21.94 -7.28
C ASP A 391 -32.48 -22.67 -8.57
N TYR A 392 -32.60 -21.96 -9.69
CA TYR A 392 -33.16 -22.54 -10.92
C TYR A 392 -32.17 -22.65 -12.08
N PHE A 393 -31.18 -21.75 -12.19
CA PHE A 393 -30.24 -21.74 -13.32
C PHE A 393 -28.92 -22.48 -13.05
N ASN A 394 -28.74 -23.07 -11.86
CA ASN A 394 -27.61 -23.95 -11.55
C ASN A 394 -27.88 -25.44 -11.79
N ASN A 395 -29.13 -25.84 -12.06
CA ASN A 395 -29.51 -27.23 -12.33
C ASN A 395 -30.16 -27.35 -13.73
N PRO A 396 -29.60 -28.15 -14.65
CA PRO A 396 -30.13 -28.28 -16.02
C PRO A 396 -31.63 -28.65 -16.09
N TRP A 397 -32.11 -29.46 -15.13
CA TRP A 397 -33.50 -29.91 -15.11
C TRP A 397 -34.47 -28.81 -14.70
N THR A 398 -34.08 -27.93 -13.77
CA THR A 398 -34.90 -26.77 -13.39
C THR A 398 -34.95 -25.76 -14.52
N ILE A 399 -33.88 -25.61 -15.31
CA ILE A 399 -33.88 -24.78 -16.53
C ILE A 399 -34.92 -25.29 -17.53
N ILE A 400 -34.88 -26.59 -17.85
CA ILE A 400 -35.84 -27.21 -18.78
C ILE A 400 -37.28 -27.03 -18.25
N SER A 401 -37.48 -27.20 -16.95
CA SER A 401 -38.79 -27.03 -16.32
C SER A 401 -39.31 -25.59 -16.42
N VAL A 402 -38.44 -24.60 -16.20
CA VAL A 402 -38.77 -23.17 -16.38
C VAL A 402 -39.11 -22.86 -17.84
N ILE A 403 -38.33 -23.37 -18.80
CA ILE A 403 -38.61 -23.18 -20.23
C ILE A 403 -39.95 -23.80 -20.61
N ALA A 404 -40.22 -25.04 -20.17
CA ALA A 404 -41.48 -25.72 -20.43
C ALA A 404 -42.67 -24.93 -19.85
N ALA A 405 -42.54 -24.42 -18.62
CA ALA A 405 -43.56 -23.59 -17.99
C ALA A 405 -43.83 -22.29 -18.79
N VAL A 406 -42.79 -21.61 -19.26
CA VAL A 406 -42.92 -20.40 -20.09
C VAL A 406 -43.61 -20.71 -21.43
N VAL A 407 -43.21 -21.79 -22.11
CA VAL A 407 -43.83 -22.22 -23.37
C VAL A 407 -45.31 -22.55 -23.16
N LEU A 408 -45.65 -23.30 -22.12
CA LEU A 408 -47.05 -23.62 -21.78
C LEU A 408 -47.86 -22.35 -21.51
N LEU A 409 -47.28 -21.37 -20.81
CA LEU A 409 -47.96 -20.11 -20.50
C LEU A 409 -48.24 -19.29 -21.78
N ILE A 410 -47.27 -19.22 -22.71
CA ILE A 410 -47.44 -18.59 -24.03
C ILE A 410 -48.56 -19.28 -24.82
N LEU A 411 -48.54 -20.61 -24.89
CA LEU A 411 -49.57 -21.39 -25.57
C LEU A 411 -50.95 -21.13 -24.96
N THR A 412 -51.04 -21.04 -23.63
CA THR A 412 -52.29 -20.76 -22.91
C THR A 412 -52.84 -19.36 -23.24
N VAL A 413 -51.96 -18.35 -23.33
CA VAL A 413 -52.35 -16.99 -23.74
C VAL A 413 -52.86 -16.98 -25.18
N ILE A 414 -52.15 -17.65 -26.10
CA ILE A 414 -52.56 -17.78 -27.50
C ILE A 414 -53.93 -18.47 -27.61
N GLN A 415 -54.11 -19.60 -26.92
CA GLN A 415 -55.37 -20.34 -26.88
C GLN A 415 -56.52 -19.46 -26.37
N THR A 416 -56.28 -18.72 -25.30
CA THR A 416 -57.28 -17.80 -24.72
C THR A 416 -57.64 -16.68 -25.71
N ALA A 417 -56.65 -16.08 -26.37
CA ALA A 417 -56.86 -15.05 -27.39
C ALA A 417 -57.67 -15.58 -28.59
N CYS A 418 -57.30 -16.75 -29.13
CA CYS A 418 -58.05 -17.43 -30.20
C CYS A 418 -59.51 -17.70 -29.79
N THR A 419 -59.73 -18.14 -28.55
CA THR A 419 -61.07 -18.42 -28.02
C THR A 419 -61.92 -17.15 -27.92
N VAL A 420 -61.35 -16.05 -27.42
CA VAL A 420 -62.05 -14.74 -27.34
C VAL A 420 -62.36 -14.18 -28.72
N ILE A 421 -61.45 -14.33 -29.69
CA ILE A 421 -61.67 -13.88 -31.09
C ILE A 421 -62.78 -14.71 -31.74
N ALA A 422 -62.80 -16.03 -31.53
CA ALA A 422 -63.87 -16.89 -32.02
C ALA A 422 -65.23 -16.51 -31.41
N PHE A 423 -65.25 -16.18 -30.12
CA PHE A 423 -66.47 -15.74 -29.42
C PHE A 423 -67.00 -14.38 -29.88
N ARG A 424 -66.14 -13.49 -30.42
CA ARG A 424 -66.54 -12.18 -30.98
C ARG A 424 -66.96 -12.24 -32.45
N ARG A 425 -66.77 -13.37 -33.14
CA ARG A 425 -67.17 -13.59 -34.54
C ARG A 425 -68.48 -14.37 -34.69
N LEU A 426 -69.02 -14.86 -33.58
CA LEU A 426 -70.42 -15.28 -33.41
C LEU A 426 -71.24 -14.08 -32.95
#